data_AF-A0A7C6J1P9-F1
#
_entry.id   AF-A0A7C6J1P9-F1
#
_cell.length_a   1.000
_cell.length_b   1.000
_cell.length_c   1.000
_cell.angle_alpha   90.00
_cell.angle_beta   90.00
_cell.angle_gamma   90.00
#
_symmetry.space_group_name_H-M   'P 1'
#
loop_
_entity.id
_entity.type
_entity.pdbx_description
1 polymer ?
#
loop_
_entity_poly.entity_id
_entity_poly.type
_entity_poly.pdbx_seq_one_letter_code
_entity_poly.pdbx_strand_id
1 'polypeptide(L)'
;MNIYEDYQNYIAQQQAVIDQLEKTESPILAVFEDIKAVLDYTSKLAAENSKIDEDLQEAFDVGFQYMMNVIADLRTYYDEYFKSNIDRLNYYAPLIVYTISLDDYLGYLRDEEILSDEMNQLIDDIQNQIDEIMVKNEAFDVKLLDQFDTKLTELTSPRDRFNPITSIFSRIREILDIF
;
A
#
# COMPACT_ATOMS: atom_id res chain seq x y z
N MET A 1 22.35 -13.55 -4.70
CA MET A 1 21.05 -12.93 -4.97
C MET A 1 21.21 -11.47 -4.68
N ASN A 2 21.03 -10.65 -5.72
CA ASN A 2 20.94 -9.20 -5.58
C ASN A 2 19.47 -8.82 -5.39
N ILE A 3 19.17 -7.76 -4.64
CA ILE A 3 17.81 -7.35 -4.28
C ILE A 3 16.89 -7.17 -5.50
N TYR A 4 17.44 -6.79 -6.66
CA TYR A 4 16.67 -6.69 -7.91
C TYR A 4 16.23 -8.06 -8.46
N GLU A 5 17.03 -9.12 -8.29
CA GLU A 5 16.64 -10.48 -8.66
C GLU A 5 15.53 -10.98 -7.73
N ASP A 6 15.62 -10.63 -6.45
CA ASP A 6 14.63 -11.00 -5.43
C ASP A 6 13.28 -10.33 -5.76
N TYR A 7 13.30 -9.05 -6.15
CA TYR A 7 12.14 -8.33 -6.65
C TYR A 7 11.51 -8.99 -7.88
N GLN A 8 12.31 -9.29 -8.91
CA GLN A 8 11.79 -9.92 -10.14
C GLN A 8 11.17 -11.29 -9.85
N ASN A 9 11.81 -12.09 -9.01
CA ASN A 9 11.29 -13.38 -8.57
C ASN A 9 9.99 -13.23 -7.76
N TYR A 10 9.93 -12.23 -6.89
CA TYR A 10 8.73 -11.94 -6.09
C TYR A 10 7.56 -11.54 -7.00
N ILE A 11 7.74 -10.55 -7.88
CA ILE A 11 6.69 -10.12 -8.84
C ILE A 11 6.20 -11.29 -9.68
N ALA A 12 7.11 -12.13 -10.20
CA ALA A 12 6.73 -13.30 -10.98
C ALA A 12 5.83 -14.29 -10.20
N GLN A 13 6.04 -14.42 -8.88
CA GLN A 13 5.18 -15.25 -8.02
C GLN A 13 3.80 -14.62 -7.77
N GLN A 14 3.70 -13.29 -7.83
CA GLN A 14 2.47 -12.53 -7.60
C GLN A 14 1.72 -12.18 -8.89
N GLN A 15 2.29 -12.48 -10.07
CA GLN A 15 1.74 -12.08 -11.36
C GLN A 15 0.27 -12.46 -11.53
N ALA A 16 -0.13 -13.67 -11.09
CA ALA A 16 -1.51 -14.12 -11.23
C ALA A 16 -2.54 -13.25 -10.49
N VAL A 17 -2.20 -12.71 -9.31
CA VAL A 17 -3.12 -11.81 -8.58
C VAL A 17 -3.08 -10.40 -9.17
N ILE A 18 -1.90 -9.93 -9.59
CA ILE A 18 -1.73 -8.63 -10.27
C ILE A 18 -2.55 -8.61 -11.57
N ASP A 19 -2.43 -9.63 -12.41
CA ASP A 19 -3.19 -9.75 -13.68
C ASP A 19 -4.71 -9.68 -13.45
N GLN A 20 -5.20 -10.23 -12.34
CA GLN A 20 -6.62 -10.18 -12.02
C GLN A 20 -7.08 -8.78 -11.59
N LEU A 21 -6.26 -8.09 -10.80
CA LEU A 21 -6.51 -6.70 -10.43
C LEU A 21 -6.53 -5.81 -11.67
N GLU A 22 -5.54 -5.94 -12.55
CA GLU A 22 -5.45 -5.22 -13.83
C GLU A 22 -6.65 -5.49 -14.73
N LYS A 23 -7.01 -6.76 -14.92
CA LYS A 23 -8.13 -7.16 -15.78
C LYS A 23 -9.48 -6.63 -15.28
N THR A 24 -9.61 -6.41 -13.98
CA THR A 24 -10.84 -5.91 -13.36
C THR A 24 -10.82 -4.42 -13.06
N GLU A 25 -9.76 -3.71 -13.47
CA GLU A 25 -9.54 -2.29 -13.18
C GLU A 25 -9.71 -2.00 -11.69
N SER A 26 -9.14 -2.87 -10.85
CA SER A 26 -9.31 -2.81 -9.40
C SER A 26 -8.78 -1.48 -8.84
N PRO A 27 -9.53 -0.77 -7.99
CA PRO A 27 -9.05 0.45 -7.34
C PRO A 27 -7.81 0.23 -6.47
N ILE A 28 -7.56 -1.02 -6.06
CA ILE A 28 -6.40 -1.39 -5.26
C ILE A 28 -5.09 -1.12 -6.01
N LEU A 29 -5.07 -1.18 -7.35
CA LEU A 29 -3.86 -0.92 -8.14
C LEU A 29 -3.23 0.44 -7.82
N ALA A 30 -4.05 1.44 -7.50
CA ALA A 30 -3.61 2.79 -7.16
C ALA A 30 -2.65 2.84 -5.94
N VAL A 31 -2.65 1.80 -5.10
CA VAL A 31 -1.76 1.77 -3.91
C VAL A 31 -0.36 1.24 -4.21
N PHE A 32 -0.12 0.62 -5.38
CA PHE A 32 1.20 0.07 -5.69
C PHE A 32 1.65 0.21 -7.16
N GLU A 33 0.82 0.72 -8.08
CA GLU A 33 1.19 0.82 -9.50
C GLU A 33 2.42 1.72 -9.74
N ASP A 34 2.45 2.89 -9.11
CA ASP A 34 3.58 3.83 -9.21
C ASP A 34 4.84 3.24 -8.58
N ILE A 35 4.67 2.55 -7.44
CA ILE A 35 5.76 1.82 -6.78
C ILE A 35 6.32 0.77 -7.74
N LYS A 36 5.46 -0.06 -8.32
CA LYS A 36 5.87 -1.10 -9.26
C LYS A 36 6.59 -0.52 -10.47
N ALA A 37 6.09 0.58 -11.05
CA ALA A 37 6.73 1.23 -12.19
C ALA A 37 8.15 1.71 -11.89
N VAL A 38 8.36 2.35 -10.74
CA VAL A 38 9.69 2.78 -10.28
C VAL A 38 10.60 1.57 -10.03
N LEU A 39 10.12 0.53 -9.36
CA LEU A 39 10.90 -0.68 -9.09
C LEU A 39 11.28 -1.42 -10.38
N ASP A 40 10.36 -1.57 -11.34
CA ASP A 40 10.62 -2.16 -12.64
C ASP A 40 11.69 -1.37 -13.41
N TYR A 41 11.59 -0.05 -13.41
CA TYR A 41 12.58 0.84 -14.03
C TYR A 41 13.97 0.66 -13.41
N THR A 42 14.08 0.74 -12.09
CA THR A 42 15.36 0.59 -11.38
C THR A 42 15.95 -0.81 -11.56
N SER A 43 15.11 -1.85 -11.52
CA SER A 43 15.52 -3.23 -11.78
C SER A 43 16.07 -3.39 -13.21
N LYS A 44 15.47 -2.73 -14.20
CA LYS A 44 15.97 -2.71 -15.58
C LYS A 44 17.32 -2.00 -15.68
N LEU A 45 17.49 -0.85 -15.03
CA LEU A 45 18.80 -0.16 -14.99
C LEU A 45 19.88 -1.06 -14.40
N ALA A 46 19.57 -1.78 -13.33
CA ALA A 46 20.50 -2.74 -12.72
C ALA A 46 20.89 -3.86 -13.68
N ALA A 47 19.92 -4.44 -14.40
CA ALA A 47 20.17 -5.48 -15.40
C ALA A 47 21.05 -5.00 -16.56
N GLU A 48 20.93 -3.73 -16.93
CA GLU A 48 21.73 -3.07 -17.96
C GLU A 48 23.12 -2.62 -17.45
N ASN A 49 23.44 -2.85 -16.17
CA ASN A 49 24.64 -2.33 -15.49
C ASN A 49 24.76 -0.79 -15.58
N SER A 50 23.61 -0.11 -15.67
CA SER A 50 23.53 1.36 -15.61
C SER A 50 23.79 1.84 -14.19
N LYS A 51 24.21 3.11 -14.05
CA LYS A 51 24.41 3.73 -12.75
C LYS A 51 23.06 3.97 -12.08
N ILE A 52 22.89 3.45 -10.87
CA ILE A 52 21.80 3.76 -9.96
C ILE A 52 22.40 4.68 -8.88
N ASP A 53 21.78 5.83 -8.65
CA ASP A 53 22.19 6.73 -7.57
C ASP A 53 21.62 6.27 -6.23
N GLU A 54 22.10 6.89 -5.15
CA GLU A 54 21.75 6.51 -3.78
C GLU A 54 20.26 6.72 -3.50
N ASP A 55 19.68 7.83 -3.97
CA ASP A 55 18.27 8.15 -3.80
C ASP A 55 17.37 7.11 -4.48
N LEU A 56 17.71 6.69 -5.70
CA LEU A 56 16.96 5.68 -6.43
C LEU A 56 17.15 4.28 -5.83
N GLN A 57 18.31 4.00 -5.25
CA GLN A 57 18.55 2.77 -4.49
C GLN A 57 17.70 2.72 -3.22
N GLU A 58 17.69 3.80 -2.44
CA GLU A 58 16.87 3.89 -1.23
C GLU A 58 15.38 3.78 -1.57
N ALA A 59 14.93 4.47 -2.61
CA ALA A 59 13.57 4.31 -3.13
C ALA A 59 13.30 2.86 -3.55
N PHE A 60 14.25 2.15 -4.15
CA PHE A 60 14.06 0.74 -4.47
C PHE A 60 13.83 -0.12 -3.22
N ASP A 61 14.67 0.06 -2.20
CA ASP A 61 14.61 -0.73 -0.97
C ASP A 61 13.30 -0.49 -0.22
N VAL A 62 12.91 0.78 -0.04
CA VAL A 62 11.65 1.18 0.61
C VAL A 62 10.43 0.69 -0.18
N GLY A 63 10.43 0.91 -1.49
CA GLY A 63 9.32 0.54 -2.36
C GLY A 63 9.12 -0.96 -2.43
N PHE A 64 10.21 -1.73 -2.50
CA PHE A 64 10.11 -3.18 -2.53
C PHE A 64 9.57 -3.73 -1.21
N GLN A 65 10.04 -3.22 -0.07
CA GLN A 65 9.51 -3.62 1.24
C GLN A 65 8.03 -3.28 1.39
N TYR A 66 7.63 -2.08 0.99
CA TYR A 66 6.23 -1.64 1.01
C TYR A 66 5.35 -2.55 0.15
N MET A 67 5.76 -2.82 -1.09
CA MET A 67 5.01 -3.65 -2.02
C MET A 67 4.89 -5.11 -1.54
N MET A 68 5.93 -5.64 -0.89
CA MET A 68 5.86 -6.99 -0.29
C MET A 68 4.79 -7.07 0.80
N ASN A 69 4.71 -6.06 1.67
CA ASN A 69 3.71 -5.99 2.74
C ASN A 69 2.30 -5.87 2.15
N VAL A 70 2.09 -4.90 1.27
CA VAL A 70 0.80 -4.68 0.60
C VAL A 70 0.31 -5.94 -0.11
N ILE A 71 1.15 -6.59 -0.91
CA ILE A 71 0.71 -7.80 -1.63
C ILE A 71 0.46 -8.97 -0.67
N ALA A 72 1.20 -9.09 0.44
CA ALA A 72 0.92 -10.11 1.45
C ALA A 72 -0.45 -9.93 2.12
N ASP A 73 -0.81 -8.69 2.45
CA ASP A 73 -2.13 -8.39 3.02
C ASP A 73 -3.24 -8.62 1.99
N LEU A 74 -3.02 -8.19 0.74
CA LEU A 74 -3.95 -8.45 -0.37
C LEU A 74 -4.16 -9.94 -0.61
N ARG A 75 -3.11 -10.75 -0.51
CA ARG A 75 -3.21 -12.22 -0.58
C ARG A 75 -4.08 -12.76 0.53
N THR A 76 -3.90 -12.28 1.76
CA THR A 76 -4.73 -12.67 2.91
C THR A 76 -6.20 -12.35 2.66
N TYR A 77 -6.51 -11.12 2.23
CA TYR A 77 -7.88 -10.74 1.91
C TYR A 77 -8.46 -11.57 0.75
N TYR A 78 -7.72 -11.69 -0.34
CA TYR A 78 -8.17 -12.41 -1.53
C TYR A 78 -8.38 -13.89 -1.27
N ASP A 79 -7.36 -14.60 -0.77
CA ASP A 79 -7.39 -16.05 -0.61
C ASP A 79 -8.17 -16.49 0.64
N GLU A 80 -8.04 -15.77 1.75
CA GLU A 80 -8.64 -16.18 3.02
C GLU A 80 -10.02 -15.57 3.26
N TYR A 81 -10.20 -14.26 3.08
CA TYR A 81 -11.46 -13.60 3.46
C TYR A 81 -12.51 -13.77 2.37
N PHE A 82 -12.08 -13.62 1.12
CA PHE A 82 -12.97 -13.63 -0.04
C PHE A 82 -12.91 -14.91 -0.87
N LYS A 83 -12.10 -15.91 -0.44
CA LYS A 83 -12.01 -17.24 -1.07
C LYS A 83 -11.73 -17.17 -2.57
N SER A 84 -10.75 -16.35 -2.93
CA SER A 84 -10.30 -16.07 -4.28
C SER A 84 -11.41 -15.50 -5.19
N ASN A 85 -12.32 -14.69 -4.62
CA ASN A 85 -13.37 -13.98 -5.36
C ASN A 85 -12.97 -12.52 -5.61
N ILE A 86 -12.59 -12.22 -6.85
CA ILE A 86 -12.13 -10.89 -7.26
C ILE A 86 -13.22 -9.82 -7.17
N ASP A 87 -14.47 -10.16 -7.46
CA ASP A 87 -15.59 -9.20 -7.38
C ASP A 87 -15.83 -8.76 -5.93
N ARG A 88 -15.66 -9.70 -4.98
CA ARG A 88 -15.73 -9.41 -3.54
C ARG A 88 -14.56 -8.56 -3.09
N LEU A 89 -13.33 -8.89 -3.51
CA LEU A 89 -12.16 -8.08 -3.21
C LEU A 89 -12.36 -6.63 -3.71
N ASN A 90 -12.83 -6.46 -4.95
CA ASN A 90 -13.07 -5.15 -5.53
C ASN A 90 -14.21 -4.39 -4.85
N TYR A 91 -15.24 -5.09 -4.36
CA TYR A 91 -16.29 -4.45 -3.54
C TYR A 91 -15.72 -3.86 -2.24
N TYR A 92 -14.77 -4.54 -1.59
CA TYR A 92 -14.12 -4.07 -0.37
C TYR A 92 -12.87 -3.21 -0.60
N ALA A 93 -12.50 -2.95 -1.86
CA ALA A 93 -11.32 -2.15 -2.21
C ALA A 93 -11.22 -0.82 -1.45
N PRO A 94 -12.30 -0.03 -1.24
CA PRO A 94 -12.20 1.20 -0.45
C PRO A 94 -11.70 0.98 0.98
N LEU A 95 -12.14 -0.10 1.64
CA LEU A 95 -11.69 -0.44 2.99
C LEU A 95 -10.23 -0.90 2.99
N ILE A 96 -9.85 -1.72 2.01
CA ILE A 96 -8.48 -2.24 1.86
C ILE A 96 -7.49 -1.10 1.62
N VAL A 97 -7.80 -0.21 0.69
CA VAL A 97 -6.99 0.99 0.39
C VAL A 97 -6.86 1.87 1.63
N TYR A 98 -7.95 2.02 2.39
CA TYR A 98 -7.95 2.78 3.63
C TYR A 98 -7.06 2.13 4.71
N THR A 99 -7.13 0.81 4.89
CA THR A 99 -6.24 0.08 5.82
C THR A 99 -4.77 0.26 5.46
N ILE A 100 -4.42 0.12 4.18
CA ILE A 100 -3.04 0.33 3.70
C ILE A 100 -2.57 1.78 3.98
N SER A 101 -3.46 2.76 3.79
CA SER A 101 -3.14 4.16 4.07
C SER A 101 -2.97 4.44 5.58
N LEU A 102 -3.76 3.76 6.42
CA LEU A 102 -3.63 3.82 7.87
C LEU A 102 -2.33 3.20 8.37
N ASP A 103 -1.90 2.07 7.79
CA ASP A 103 -0.64 1.42 8.16
C ASP A 103 0.57 2.31 7.84
N ASP A 104 0.53 2.97 6.67
CA ASP A 104 1.55 3.94 6.26
C ASP A 104 1.58 5.14 7.24
N TYR A 105 0.41 5.70 7.56
CA TYR A 105 0.31 6.79 8.53
C TYR A 105 0.78 6.39 9.94
N LEU A 106 0.42 5.19 10.40
CA LEU A 106 0.85 4.65 11.69
C LEU A 106 2.37 4.46 11.72
N GLY A 107 2.96 3.97 10.63
CA GLY A 107 4.42 3.89 10.45
C GLY A 107 5.08 5.25 10.61
N TYR A 108 4.58 6.25 9.88
CA TYR A 108 5.06 7.63 9.98
C TYR A 108 4.98 8.20 11.41
N LEU A 109 3.85 8.04 12.09
CA LEU A 109 3.69 8.55 13.46
C LEU A 109 4.67 7.90 14.45
N ARG A 110 5.01 6.62 14.23
CA ARG A 110 6.01 5.89 15.04
C ARG A 110 7.42 6.39 14.77
N ASP A 111 7.78 6.52 13.50
CA ASP A 111 9.12 6.93 13.09
C ASP A 111 9.44 8.37 13.51
N GLU A 112 8.45 9.26 13.47
CA GLU A 112 8.58 10.65 13.95
C GLU A 112 8.43 10.81 15.47
N GLU A 113 8.22 9.71 16.20
CA GLU A 113 8.02 9.70 17.66
C GLU A 113 6.85 10.63 18.12
N ILE A 114 5.82 10.78 17.29
CA ILE A 114 4.63 11.63 17.57
C ILE A 114 3.35 10.83 17.80
N LEU A 115 3.40 9.50 17.71
CA LEU A 115 2.29 8.61 18.04
C LEU A 115 1.92 8.73 19.52
N SER A 116 0.70 9.21 19.80
CA SER A 116 0.12 9.16 21.13
C SER A 116 -0.59 7.84 21.38
N ASP A 117 -0.73 7.44 22.65
CA ASP A 117 -1.50 6.25 23.04
C ASP A 117 -2.96 6.32 22.54
N GLU A 118 -3.56 7.52 22.58
CA GLU A 118 -4.93 7.77 22.12
C GLU A 118 -5.06 7.60 20.60
N MET A 119 -4.11 8.12 19.83
CA MET A 119 -4.07 7.94 18.37
C MET A 119 -3.82 6.48 17.99
N ASN A 120 -2.90 5.79 18.68
CA ASN A 120 -2.65 4.37 18.43
C ASN A 120 -3.92 3.54 18.69
N GLN A 121 -4.60 3.77 19.82
CA GLN A 121 -5.84 3.06 20.13
C GLN A 121 -6.95 3.36 19.11
N LEU A 122 -7.06 4.61 18.64
CA LEU A 122 -8.05 4.97 17.62
C LEU A 122 -7.78 4.25 16.30
N ILE A 123 -6.52 4.21 15.84
CA ILE A 123 -6.13 3.50 14.62
C ILE A 123 -6.42 2.00 14.77
N ASP A 124 -6.03 1.40 15.90
CA ASP A 124 -6.30 -0.01 16.19
C ASP A 124 -7.82 -0.31 16.16
N ASP A 125 -8.64 0.56 16.77
CA ASP A 125 -10.11 0.40 16.78
C ASP A 125 -10.70 0.48 15.36
N ILE A 126 -10.20 1.41 14.52
CA ILE A 126 -10.64 1.55 13.14
C ILE A 126 -10.25 0.32 12.31
N GLN A 127 -9.00 -0.14 12.42
CA GLN A 127 -8.51 -1.31 11.69
C GLN A 127 -9.29 -2.57 12.09
N ASN A 128 -9.54 -2.78 13.39
CA ASN A 128 -10.38 -3.89 13.86
C ASN A 128 -11.80 -3.81 13.31
N GLN A 129 -12.40 -2.61 13.26
CA GLN A 129 -13.74 -2.43 12.72
C GLN A 129 -13.80 -2.77 11.22
N ILE A 130 -12.79 -2.34 10.45
CA ILE A 130 -12.67 -2.67 9.03
C ILE A 130 -12.50 -4.19 8.84
N ASP A 131 -11.61 -4.81 9.61
CA ASP A 131 -11.33 -6.23 9.56
C ASP A 131 -12.60 -7.06 9.83
N GLU A 132 -13.34 -6.70 10.88
CA GLU A 132 -14.61 -7.37 11.21
C GLU A 132 -15.63 -7.31 10.06
N ILE A 133 -15.75 -6.16 9.39
CA ILE A 133 -16.65 -5.99 8.23
C ILE A 133 -16.23 -6.94 7.10
N MET A 134 -14.94 -6.99 6.78
CA MET A 134 -14.41 -7.81 5.68
C MET A 134 -14.52 -9.30 5.98
N VAL A 135 -14.13 -9.73 7.18
CA VAL A 135 -14.20 -11.14 7.62
C VAL A 135 -15.64 -11.65 7.61
N LYS A 136 -16.58 -10.87 8.16
CA LYS A 136 -18.01 -11.24 8.19
C LYS A 136 -18.71 -11.04 6.85
N ASN A 137 -18.02 -10.47 5.85
CA ASN A 137 -18.58 -10.11 4.55
C ASN A 137 -19.85 -9.25 4.69
N GLU A 138 -19.82 -8.29 5.62
CA GLU A 138 -20.93 -7.37 5.87
C GLU A 138 -20.98 -6.26 4.80
N ALA A 139 -22.18 -5.77 4.51
CA ALA A 139 -22.33 -4.59 3.68
C ALA A 139 -21.86 -3.35 4.44
N PHE A 140 -21.24 -2.39 3.75
CA PHE A 140 -20.78 -1.14 4.35
C PHE A 140 -21.17 0.04 3.46
N ASP A 141 -21.24 1.23 4.07
CA ASP A 141 -21.38 2.49 3.36
C ASP A 141 -20.00 3.16 3.34
N VAL A 142 -19.57 3.65 2.17
CA VAL A 142 -18.30 4.35 2.02
C VAL A 142 -18.19 5.58 2.92
N LYS A 143 -19.32 6.18 3.33
CA LYS A 143 -19.37 7.26 4.33
C LYS A 143 -18.82 6.88 5.70
N LEU A 144 -18.64 5.58 5.96
CA LEU A 144 -17.93 5.12 7.15
C LEU A 144 -16.48 5.64 7.15
N LEU A 145 -15.84 5.74 5.99
CA LEU A 145 -14.47 6.27 5.87
C LEU A 145 -14.42 7.75 6.27
N ASP A 146 -15.41 8.56 5.86
CA ASP A 146 -15.50 9.97 6.28
C ASP A 146 -15.59 10.12 7.81
N GLN A 147 -16.22 9.15 8.49
CA GLN A 147 -16.31 9.14 9.95
C GLN A 147 -14.97 8.79 10.59
N PHE A 148 -14.20 7.89 10.00
CA PHE A 148 -12.86 7.57 10.45
C PHE A 148 -11.92 8.78 10.27
N ASP A 149 -11.94 9.40 9.10
CA ASP A 149 -11.14 10.61 8.82
C ASP A 149 -11.45 11.75 9.79
N THR A 150 -12.73 11.95 10.11
CA THR A 150 -13.15 12.96 11.10
C THR A 150 -12.52 12.69 12.45
N LYS A 151 -12.57 11.44 12.95
CA LYS A 151 -11.98 11.07 14.25
C LYS A 151 -10.46 11.22 14.26
N LEU A 152 -9.78 10.82 13.18
CA LEU A 152 -8.33 10.96 13.07
C LEU A 152 -7.93 12.44 13.12
N THR A 153 -8.62 13.28 12.35
CA THR A 153 -8.35 14.72 12.26
C THR A 153 -8.47 15.42 13.62
N GLU A 154 -9.39 14.97 14.48
CA GLU A 154 -9.56 15.52 15.84
C GLU A 154 -8.32 15.31 16.72
N LEU A 155 -7.52 14.26 16.45
CA LEU A 155 -6.31 13.92 17.19
C LEU A 155 -5.02 14.24 16.43
N THR A 156 -5.10 14.66 15.17
CA THR A 156 -3.93 14.96 14.34
C THR A 156 -3.09 16.11 14.93
N SER A 157 -1.79 15.86 15.04
CA SER A 157 -0.84 16.84 15.53
C SER A 157 -0.61 17.96 14.50
N PRO A 158 -0.46 19.24 14.92
CA PRO A 158 -0.02 20.31 14.02
C PRO A 158 1.40 20.11 13.44
N ARG A 159 2.17 19.16 13.98
CA ARG A 159 3.48 18.77 13.46
C ARG A 159 3.41 17.72 12.35
N ASP A 160 2.22 17.16 12.12
CA ASP A 160 2.00 16.17 11.08
C ASP A 160 2.31 16.75 9.69
N ARG A 161 3.24 16.08 9.01
CA ARG A 161 3.65 16.36 7.63
C ARG A 161 3.68 15.05 6.83
N PHE A 162 2.78 14.14 7.16
CA PHE A 162 2.67 12.85 6.51
C PHE A 162 2.58 13.03 5.00
N ASN A 163 3.45 12.29 4.30
CA ASN A 163 3.39 12.12 2.85
C ASN A 163 3.28 10.62 2.60
N PRO A 164 2.14 10.13 2.09
CA PRO A 164 1.98 8.72 1.81
C PRO A 164 3.06 8.22 0.86
N ILE A 165 3.53 6.99 1.06
CA ILE A 165 4.49 6.32 0.18
C ILE A 165 3.99 6.35 -1.28
N THR A 166 2.69 6.12 -1.49
CA THR A 166 2.06 6.21 -2.82
C THR A 166 2.31 7.57 -3.49
N SER A 167 2.18 8.67 -2.74
CA SER A 167 2.42 10.02 -3.24
C SER A 167 3.89 10.31 -3.49
N ILE A 168 4.79 9.75 -2.68
CA ILE A 168 6.25 9.85 -2.89
C ILE A 168 6.63 9.16 -4.19
N PHE A 169 6.18 7.93 -4.41
CA PHE A 169 6.49 7.16 -5.61
C PHE A 169 5.85 7.73 -6.88
N SER A 170 4.67 8.32 -6.77
CA SER A 170 4.07 9.07 -7.88
C SER A 170 4.98 10.20 -8.37
N ARG A 171 5.54 10.99 -7.43
CA ARG A 171 6.50 12.05 -7.76
C ARG A 171 7.81 11.50 -8.34
N ILE A 172 8.31 10.37 -7.82
CA ILE A 172 9.51 9.73 -8.38
C ILE A 172 9.26 9.27 -9.81
N ARG A 173 8.11 8.61 -10.07
CA ARG A 173 7.67 8.18 -11.41
C ARG A 173 7.63 9.37 -12.39
N GLU A 174 7.07 10.50 -11.95
CA GLU A 174 7.05 11.76 -12.73
C GLU A 174 8.46 12.31 -13.02
N ILE A 175 9.35 12.34 -12.02
CA ILE A 175 10.74 12.83 -12.18
C ILE A 175 11.52 11.96 -13.17
N LEU A 176 11.26 10.65 -13.16
CA LEU A 176 11.89 9.67 -14.04
C LEU A 176 11.26 9.59 -15.44
N ASP A 177 10.14 10.29 -15.69
CA ASP A 177 9.41 10.31 -16.97
C ASP A 177 8.98 8.90 -17.45
N ILE A 178 8.46 8.08 -16.52
CA ILE A 178 8.04 6.69 -16.78
C ILE A 178 6.52 6.52 -16.60
N PHE A 179 5.75 6.76 -17.68
CA PHE A 179 4.28 6.65 -17.71
C PHE A 179 3.78 5.37 -18.36
#